data_AF-A0A5B0FJ49-F1
#
_entry.id   AF-A0A5B0FJ49-F1
#
_cell.length_a   1.000
_cell.length_b   1.000
_cell.length_c   1.000
_cell.angle_alpha   90.00
_cell.angle_beta   90.00
_cell.angle_gamma   90.00
#
_symmetry.space_group_name_H-M   'P 1'
#
loop_
_entity.id
_entity.type
_entity.pdbx_description
1 polymer ?
#
loop_
_entity_poly.entity_id
_entity_poly.type
_entity_poly.pdbx_seq_one_letter_code
_entity_poly.pdbx_strand_id
1 'polypeptide(L)'
;MNTKTHMTDPSDAVLLAYGQMVRDLLSSSTAERWNEQLWAMFDGYILGLQELGHAPELHHTYFSFKELLEFFEHVEEIRVGDSSSGKK
;
A
#
# COMPACT_ATOMS: atom_id res chain seq x y z
N MET A 1 29.94 -14.88 17.58
CA MET A 1 30.14 -14.10 16.34
C MET A 1 28.94 -13.17 16.21
N ASN A 2 29.14 -11.87 16.40
CA ASN A 2 28.06 -10.89 16.43
C ASN A 2 27.96 -10.23 15.05
N THR A 3 27.09 -10.73 14.19
CA THR A 3 26.73 -10.07 12.93
C THR A 3 25.83 -8.89 13.24
N LYS A 4 26.43 -7.74 13.57
CA LYS A 4 25.73 -6.45 13.51
C LYS A 4 25.50 -6.14 12.04
N THR A 5 24.30 -6.44 11.56
CA THR A 5 23.80 -5.96 10.27
C THR A 5 23.80 -4.43 10.34
N HIS A 6 24.80 -3.79 9.73
CA HIS A 6 24.79 -2.34 9.53
C HIS A 6 23.66 -2.03 8.54
N MET A 7 22.44 -1.82 9.05
CA MET A 7 21.44 -1.07 8.31
C MET A 7 22.00 0.34 8.18
N THR A 8 22.48 0.68 6.99
CA THR A 8 22.84 2.05 6.66
C THR A 8 21.52 2.78 6.50
N ASP A 9 21.26 3.78 7.34
CA ASP A 9 20.04 4.58 7.21
C ASP A 9 19.99 5.15 5.78
N PRO A 10 18.82 5.08 5.11
CA PRO A 10 18.68 5.62 3.76
C PRO A 10 18.99 7.11 3.78
N SER A 11 19.80 7.57 2.82
CA SER A 11 20.08 9.00 2.69
C SER A 11 18.81 9.78 2.34
N ASP A 12 18.78 11.06 2.68
CA ASP A 12 17.66 11.95 2.36
C ASP A 12 17.28 11.92 0.87
N ALA A 13 18.28 11.78 -0.02
CA ALA A 13 18.06 11.66 -1.45
C ALA A 13 17.25 10.40 -1.82
N VAL A 14 17.50 9.28 -1.15
CA VAL A 14 16.76 8.02 -1.36
C VAL A 14 15.32 8.17 -0.88
N LEU A 15 15.11 8.76 0.29
CA LEU A 15 13.77 8.99 0.84
C LEU A 15 12.96 9.94 -0.05
N LEU A 16 13.58 10.99 -0.59
CA LEU A 16 12.93 11.90 -1.53
C LEU A 16 12.53 11.21 -2.84
N ALA A 17 13.41 10.40 -3.41
CA ALA A 17 13.11 9.64 -4.62
C ALA A 17 11.96 8.65 -4.40
N TYR A 18 11.97 7.94 -3.25
CA TYR A 18 10.88 7.05 -2.86
C TYR A 18 9.55 7.80 -2.71
N GLY A 19 9.57 8.94 -2.00
CA GLY A 19 8.40 9.79 -1.82
C GLY A 19 7.85 10.31 -3.15
N GLN A 20 8.70 10.62 -4.12
CA GLN A 20 8.28 11.01 -5.47
C GLN A 20 7.58 9.85 -6.20
N MET A 21 8.14 8.65 -6.18
CA MET A 21 7.49 7.48 -6.79
C MET A 21 6.12 7.18 -6.19
N VAL A 22 6.01 7.25 -4.85
CA VAL A 22 4.73 7.07 -4.15
C VAL A 22 3.74 8.16 -4.54
N ARG A 23 4.18 9.43 -4.58
CA ARG A 23 3.34 10.55 -5.03
C ARG A 23 2.82 10.33 -6.45
N ASP A 24 3.69 9.92 -7.36
CA ASP A 24 3.32 9.70 -8.76
C ASP A 24 2.29 8.56 -8.88
N LEU A 25 2.48 7.46 -8.14
CA LEU A 25 1.51 6.36 -8.05
C LEU A 25 0.15 6.85 -7.52
N LEU A 26 0.14 7.65 -6.46
CA LEU A 26 -1.09 8.19 -5.87
C LEU A 26 -1.74 9.30 -6.72
N SER A 27 -1.03 9.82 -7.72
CA SER A 27 -1.57 10.80 -8.68
C SER A 27 -2.27 10.13 -9.86
N SER A 28 -1.99 8.85 -10.14
CA SER A 28 -2.55 8.16 -11.31
C SER A 28 -4.01 7.74 -11.15
N SER A 29 -4.54 7.77 -9.92
CA SER A 29 -5.90 7.34 -9.59
C SER A 29 -6.36 7.91 -8.24
N THR A 30 -7.66 7.80 -7.94
CA THR A 30 -8.20 8.05 -6.59
C THR A 30 -8.01 6.81 -5.72
N ALA A 31 -7.97 6.97 -4.39
CA ALA A 31 -7.90 5.80 -3.51
C ALA A 31 -9.14 4.92 -3.59
N GLU A 32 -10.33 5.49 -3.78
CA GLU A 32 -11.56 4.72 -4.02
C GLU A 32 -11.37 3.74 -5.19
N ARG A 33 -10.81 4.24 -6.30
CA ARG A 33 -10.55 3.42 -7.48
C ARG A 33 -9.41 2.42 -7.26
N TRP A 34 -8.40 2.76 -6.47
CA TRP A 34 -7.37 1.78 -6.06
C TRP A 34 -7.97 0.66 -5.21
N ASN A 35 -8.88 0.97 -4.28
CA ASN A 35 -9.56 0.00 -3.44
C ASN A 35 -10.43 -0.94 -4.28
N GLU A 36 -11.23 -0.40 -5.21
CA GLU A 36 -12.01 -1.22 -6.15
C GLU A 36 -11.13 -2.20 -6.94
N GLN A 37 -9.99 -1.72 -7.44
CA GLN A 37 -9.06 -2.56 -8.19
C GLN A 37 -8.40 -3.64 -7.32
N LEU A 38 -8.01 -3.30 -6.08
CA LEU A 38 -7.47 -4.27 -5.12
C LEU A 38 -8.49 -5.37 -4.81
N TRP A 39 -9.74 -5.00 -4.55
CA TRP A 39 -10.83 -5.96 -4.34
C TRP A 39 -11.01 -6.87 -5.54
N ALA A 40 -11.07 -6.33 -6.75
CA ALA A 40 -11.21 -7.13 -7.97
C ALA A 40 -10.06 -8.14 -8.15
N MET A 41 -8.82 -7.73 -7.85
CA MET A 41 -7.65 -8.63 -7.89
C MET A 41 -7.72 -9.72 -6.81
N PHE A 42 -8.10 -9.35 -5.59
CA PHE A 42 -8.21 -10.31 -4.49
C PHE A 42 -9.35 -11.30 -4.69
N ASP A 43 -10.52 -10.85 -5.15
CA ASP A 43 -11.65 -11.71 -5.48
C ASP A 43 -11.29 -12.70 -6.59
N GLY A 44 -10.63 -12.23 -7.65
CA GLY A 44 -10.12 -13.10 -8.72
C GLY A 44 -9.15 -14.16 -8.20
N TYR A 45 -8.26 -13.78 -7.27
CA TYR A 45 -7.37 -14.72 -6.60
C TYR A 45 -8.13 -15.76 -5.77
N ILE A 46 -9.12 -15.34 -4.97
CA ILE A 46 -9.95 -16.26 -4.16
C ILE A 46 -10.72 -17.24 -5.05
N LEU A 47 -11.31 -16.77 -6.14
CA LEU A 47 -12.01 -17.63 -7.11
C LEU A 47 -11.06 -18.68 -7.69
N GLY A 48 -9.85 -18.29 -8.11
CA GLY A 48 -8.85 -19.24 -8.61
C GLY A 48 -8.39 -20.25 -7.56
N LEU A 49 -8.28 -19.85 -6.29
CA LEU A 49 -7.95 -20.76 -5.20
C LEU A 49 -9.05 -21.78 -4.91
N GLN A 50 -10.33 -21.40 -5.05
CA GLN A 50 -11.45 -22.33 -4.91
C GLN A 50 -11.37 -23.47 -5.94
N GLU A 51 -10.83 -23.20 -7.13
CA GLU A 51 -10.62 -24.21 -8.18
C GLU A 51 -9.39 -25.10 -7.89
N LEU A 52 -8.32 -24.56 -7.30
CA LEU A 52 -7.09 -25.32 -7.00
C LEU A 52 -7.15 -26.14 -5.69
N GLY A 53 -8.01 -25.77 -4.74
CA GLY A 53 -8.25 -26.52 -3.50
C GLY A 53 -7.15 -26.47 -2.44
N HIS A 54 -6.00 -25.82 -2.69
CA HIS A 54 -4.94 -25.64 -1.69
C HIS A 54 -4.30 -24.25 -1.79
N ALA A 55 -4.23 -23.54 -0.66
CA ALA A 55 -3.76 -22.15 -0.59
C ALA A 55 -2.96 -21.85 0.70
N PRO A 56 -1.74 -22.38 0.84
CA PRO A 56 -0.94 -22.21 2.06
C PRO A 56 -0.62 -20.74 2.35
N GLU A 57 -0.43 -19.94 1.30
CA GLU A 57 -0.08 -18.51 1.39
C GLU A 57 -1.28 -17.57 1.51
N LEU A 58 -2.52 -18.09 1.52
CA LEU A 58 -3.74 -17.26 1.54
C LEU A 58 -3.74 -16.24 2.68
N HIS A 59 -3.29 -16.66 3.86
CA HIS A 59 -3.24 -15.78 5.02
C HIS A 59 -2.28 -14.61 4.81
N HIS A 60 -1.08 -14.85 4.26
CA HIS A 60 -0.11 -13.80 3.93
C HIS A 60 -0.66 -12.86 2.84
N THR A 61 -1.25 -13.43 1.77
CA THR A 61 -1.86 -12.62 0.71
C THR A 61 -2.98 -11.73 1.25
N TYR A 62 -3.83 -12.26 2.14
CA TYR A 62 -4.90 -11.48 2.77
C TYR A 62 -4.34 -10.33 3.62
N PHE A 63 -3.30 -10.57 4.42
CA PHE A 63 -2.69 -9.49 5.21
C PHE A 63 -2.09 -8.40 4.34
N SER A 64 -1.33 -8.75 3.29
CA SER A 64 -0.80 -7.76 2.35
C SER A 64 -1.90 -6.99 1.63
N PHE A 65 -2.97 -7.67 1.21
CA PHE A 65 -4.15 -7.02 0.62
C PHE A 65 -4.78 -6.00 1.58
N LYS A 66 -4.99 -6.41 2.85
CA LYS A 66 -5.55 -5.55 3.88
C LYS A 66 -4.66 -4.33 4.16
N GLU A 67 -3.35 -4.52 4.30
CA GLU A 67 -2.39 -3.42 4.52
C GLU A 67 -2.41 -2.41 3.38
N LEU A 68 -2.59 -2.86 2.13
CA LEU A 68 -2.70 -1.98 0.97
C LEU A 68 -4.00 -1.19 0.98
N LEU A 69 -5.14 -1.79 1.34
CA LEU A 69 -6.40 -1.06 1.49
C LEU A 69 -6.28 0.04 2.56
N GLU A 70 -5.75 -0.32 3.74
CA GLU A 70 -5.54 0.63 4.83
C GLU A 70 -4.61 1.77 4.39
N PHE A 71 -3.54 1.47 3.64
CA PHE A 71 -2.64 2.49 3.10
C PHE A 71 -3.37 3.51 2.22
N PHE A 72 -4.19 3.05 1.26
CA PHE A 72 -4.90 3.96 0.36
C PHE A 72 -5.99 4.78 1.08
N GLU A 73 -6.65 4.21 2.10
CA GLU A 73 -7.59 4.95 2.95
C GLU A 73 -6.89 6.08 3.73
N HIS A 74 -5.77 5.78 4.38
CA HIS A 74 -5.00 6.79 5.13
C HIS A 74 -4.47 7.90 4.22
N VAL A 75 -4.09 7.58 2.98
CA VAL A 75 -3.66 8.59 2.01
C VAL A 75 -4.76 9.61 1.73
N GLU A 76 -6.01 9.19 1.58
CA GLU A 76 -7.12 10.13 1.38
C GLU A 76 -7.42 10.94 2.63
N GLU A 77 -7.35 10.34 3.82
CA GLU A 77 -7.52 11.08 5.07
C GLU A 77 -6.51 12.23 5.19
N ILE A 78 -5.25 11.99 4.83
CA ILE A 78 -4.21 13.02 4.79
C ILE A 78 -4.55 14.10 3.75
N ARG A 79 -4.96 13.70 2.54
CA ARG A 79 -5.34 14.65 1.47
C ARG A 79 -6.52 15.54 1.86
N VAL A 80 -7.52 14.99 2.53
CA VAL A 80 -8.72 15.71 2.97
C VAL A 80 -8.39 16.59 4.19
N GLY A 81 -7.55 16.10 5.10
CA GLY A 81 -7.14 16.80 6.33
C GLY A 81 -6.37 18.12 6.10
N ASP A 82 -5.61 18.21 5.01
CA ASP A 82 -4.87 19.43 4.62
C ASP A 82 -5.78 20.59 4.14
N SER A 83 -7.08 20.35 3.91
CA SER A 83 -8.03 21.38 3.48
C SER A 83 -8.58 22.27 4.61
N SER A 84 -8.22 21.99 5.87
CA SER A 84 -8.78 22.67 7.06
C SER A 84 -7.85 23.69 7.72
N SER A 85 -6.58 23.79 7.29
CA SER A 85 -5.57 24.66 7.93
C SER A 85 -5.31 25.97 7.17
N GLY A 86 -6.34 26.49 6.48
CA GLY A 86 -6.32 27.74 5.72
C GLY A 86 -7.28 28.79 6.27
N LYS A 87 -7.22 29.10 7.57
CA LYS A 87 -7.88 30.30 8.13
C LYS A 87 -6.99 30.89 9.23
N LYS A 88 -6.08 31.77 8.83
CA LYS A 88 -5.52 32.82 9.69
C LYS A 88 -5.78 34.16 9.00
#